data_AF-A0A7Y4YRK7-F1
#
_entry.id   AF-A0A7Y4YRK7-F1
#
_cell.length_a   1.000
_cell.length_b   1.000
_cell.length_c   1.000
_cell.angle_alpha   90.00
_cell.angle_beta   90.00
_cell.angle_gamma   90.00
#
_symmetry.space_group_name_H-M   'P 1'
#
loop_
_entity.id
_entity.type
_entity.pdbx_description
1 polymer ?
#
loop_
_entity_poly.entity_id
_entity_poly.type
_entity_poly.pdbx_seq_one_letter_code
_entity_poly.pdbx_strand_id
1 'polypeptide(L)'
;MPNHPTLPAPSLAAAQHSAQLCETIRRDITANGGWISFARYMELALYAPRLGYYTAGALKFGEAGDFITAPELSPLFGRTVARQVSEIMAHSESHILELGAGSGKLAVDMLTELEQLGSLPDSYSILEISADLRERQQTLIRERLPHLFNRVHWLDALPEKFSGAIIANEVLDALPVHLVHWQDSAITERGVALSDSNFVWQERAISDLNLLEAAQKIIVPDGYVSEICLAARGLINSLAQCLEQGAMLFIDYGLGAREFYHPQRNNGTLMCHYRHHAHDDPFFLPGLQDITAHVNFTDIAECGIDAGLELMGYTSQAFFLINCGITELLKDTSPENLRDYFPLSGQLQKLTSPAEMGELFKVIALGKNFNGTLSGFARGGLSRLL
;
A
#
# COMPACT_ATOMS: atom_id res chain seq x y z
N MET A 1 -17.60 8.74 27.88
CA MET A 1 -17.92 8.18 26.55
C MET A 1 -17.03 8.88 25.55
N PRO A 2 -16.15 8.18 24.83
CA PRO A 2 -15.36 8.83 23.80
C PRO A 2 -16.31 9.40 22.74
N ASN A 3 -16.09 10.66 22.37
CA ASN A 3 -16.78 11.34 21.29
C ASN A 3 -16.32 10.68 19.97
N HIS A 4 -16.94 9.57 19.57
CA HIS A 4 -16.73 9.09 18.22
C HIS A 4 -17.32 10.14 17.27
N PRO A 5 -16.57 10.62 16.27
CA PRO A 5 -17.15 11.49 15.25
C PRO A 5 -18.37 10.79 14.66
N THR A 6 -19.48 11.52 14.50
CA THR A 6 -20.69 10.96 13.90
C THR A 6 -20.38 10.59 12.45
N LEU A 7 -20.11 9.30 12.20
CA LEU A 7 -19.76 8.82 10.87
C LEU A 7 -20.97 8.99 9.91
N PRO A 8 -20.76 9.44 8.66
CA PRO A 8 -21.86 9.70 7.72
C PRO A 8 -22.69 8.45 7.39
N ALA A 9 -24.02 8.57 7.41
CA ALA A 9 -24.86 7.44 7.01
C ALA A 9 -24.63 7.02 5.54
N PRO A 10 -24.58 5.71 5.22
CA PRO A 10 -24.50 5.23 3.85
C PRO A 10 -25.83 5.45 3.11
N SER A 11 -25.79 5.43 1.78
CA SER A 11 -27.03 5.34 0.98
C SER A 11 -27.70 3.98 1.20
N LEU A 12 -28.98 3.84 0.83
CA LEU A 12 -29.68 2.56 0.96
C LEU A 12 -28.99 1.44 0.17
N ALA A 13 -28.55 1.72 -1.05
CA ALA A 13 -27.84 0.75 -1.89
C ALA A 13 -26.50 0.33 -1.27
N ALA A 14 -25.74 1.28 -0.72
CA ALA A 14 -24.49 0.99 -0.03
C ALA A 14 -24.75 0.17 1.26
N ALA A 15 -25.77 0.51 2.05
CA ALA A 15 -26.13 -0.26 3.24
C ALA A 15 -26.52 -1.71 2.89
N GLN A 16 -27.26 -1.92 1.80
CA GLN A 16 -27.60 -3.26 1.31
C GLN A 16 -26.36 -4.04 0.85
N HIS A 17 -25.43 -3.37 0.16
CA HIS A 17 -24.15 -3.94 -0.24
C HIS A 17 -23.34 -4.42 0.97
N SER A 18 -23.18 -3.56 1.97
CA SER A 18 -22.50 -3.92 3.22
C SER A 18 -23.20 -5.08 3.93
N ALA A 19 -24.53 -5.09 3.98
CA ALA A 19 -25.28 -6.19 4.58
C ALA A 19 -25.05 -7.54 3.87
N GLN A 20 -24.89 -7.55 2.54
CA GLN A 20 -24.55 -8.76 1.78
C GLN A 20 -23.13 -9.27 2.10
N LEU A 21 -22.17 -8.36 2.27
CA LEU A 21 -20.83 -8.73 2.70
C LEU A 21 -20.81 -9.24 4.14
N CYS A 22 -21.52 -8.59 5.06
CA CYS A 22 -21.67 -9.07 6.44
C CYS A 22 -22.20 -10.51 6.46
N GLU A 23 -23.19 -10.83 5.64
CA GLU A 23 -23.72 -12.20 5.54
C GLU A 23 -22.69 -13.19 4.99
N THR A 24 -21.89 -12.78 4.01
CA THR A 24 -20.77 -13.59 3.50
C THR A 24 -19.75 -13.89 4.60
N ILE A 25 -19.34 -12.87 5.37
CA ILE A 25 -18.40 -13.02 6.48
C ILE A 25 -18.98 -13.89 7.59
N ARG A 26 -20.26 -13.72 7.96
CA ARG A 26 -20.93 -14.57 8.97
C ARG A 26 -20.92 -16.05 8.60
N ARG A 27 -21.13 -16.36 7.31
CA ARG A 27 -21.05 -17.74 6.80
C ARG A 27 -19.63 -18.27 6.88
N ASP A 28 -18.62 -17.47 6.53
CA ASP A 28 -17.21 -17.85 6.65
C ASP A 28 -16.83 -18.14 8.11
N ILE A 29 -17.26 -17.30 9.05
CA ILE A 29 -17.08 -17.52 10.50
C ILE A 29 -17.74 -18.82 10.95
N THR A 30 -18.99 -19.06 10.54
CA THR A 30 -19.73 -20.27 10.92
C THR A 30 -19.07 -21.53 10.37
N ALA A 31 -18.63 -21.49 9.11
CA ALA A 31 -17.95 -22.61 8.46
C ALA A 31 -16.60 -22.94 9.11
N ASN A 32 -15.91 -21.95 9.68
CA ASN A 32 -14.62 -22.11 10.37
C ASN A 32 -14.75 -22.33 11.89
N GLY A 33 -15.88 -22.88 12.36
CA GLY A 33 -16.06 -23.22 13.78
C GLY A 33 -16.26 -22.00 14.68
N GLY A 34 -16.92 -20.97 14.16
CA GLY A 34 -17.35 -19.79 14.90
C GLY A 34 -16.28 -18.72 15.08
N TRP A 35 -15.16 -18.81 14.36
CA TRP A 35 -14.07 -17.82 14.43
C TRP A 35 -13.22 -17.84 13.15
N ILE A 36 -12.71 -16.67 12.76
CA ILE A 36 -11.67 -16.52 11.73
C ILE A 36 -10.60 -15.56 12.24
N SER A 37 -9.39 -15.64 11.68
CA SER A 37 -8.34 -14.65 11.93
C SER A 37 -8.80 -13.27 11.47
N PHE A 38 -8.23 -12.21 12.05
CA PHE A 38 -8.48 -10.86 11.53
C PHE A 38 -7.98 -10.71 10.09
N ALA A 39 -6.89 -11.38 9.71
CA ALA A 39 -6.41 -11.40 8.33
C ALA A 39 -7.50 -11.92 7.36
N ARG A 40 -8.18 -13.03 7.71
CA ARG A 40 -9.28 -13.54 6.88
C ARG A 40 -10.47 -12.60 6.84
N TYR A 41 -10.81 -11.96 7.96
CA TYR A 41 -11.85 -10.94 7.99
C TYR A 41 -11.51 -9.75 7.07
N MET A 42 -10.30 -9.20 7.19
CA MET A 42 -9.80 -8.08 6.40
C MET A 42 -9.73 -8.44 4.91
N GLU A 43 -9.28 -9.64 4.57
CA GLU A 43 -9.31 -10.16 3.20
C GLU A 43 -10.73 -10.14 2.61
N LEU A 44 -11.73 -10.62 3.35
CA LEU A 44 -13.12 -10.58 2.89
C LEU A 44 -13.65 -9.14 2.81
N ALA A 45 -13.41 -8.34 3.83
CA ALA A 45 -13.85 -6.95 3.89
C ALA A 45 -13.31 -6.11 2.72
N LEU A 46 -12.06 -6.35 2.33
CA LEU A 46 -11.37 -5.59 1.29
C LEU A 46 -11.47 -6.23 -0.10
N TYR A 47 -11.42 -7.55 -0.21
CA TYR A 47 -11.19 -8.23 -1.49
C TYR A 47 -12.23 -9.28 -1.86
N ALA A 48 -13.26 -9.55 -1.03
CA ALA A 48 -14.29 -10.53 -1.37
C ALA A 48 -14.88 -10.25 -2.76
N PRO A 49 -14.92 -11.21 -3.70
CA PRO A 49 -15.32 -10.94 -5.07
C PRO A 49 -16.66 -10.20 -5.19
N ARG A 50 -16.66 -9.05 -5.88
CA ARG A 50 -17.79 -8.13 -6.07
C ARG A 50 -18.31 -7.42 -4.81
N LEU A 51 -17.83 -7.75 -3.61
CA LEU A 51 -18.36 -7.22 -2.35
C LEU A 51 -17.32 -6.44 -1.54
N GLY A 52 -16.05 -6.80 -1.64
CA GLY A 52 -14.97 -6.18 -0.89
C GLY A 52 -14.70 -4.72 -1.30
N TYR A 53 -14.13 -3.96 -0.38
CA TYR A 53 -13.82 -2.53 -0.54
C TYR A 53 -12.97 -2.20 -1.77
N TYR A 54 -12.14 -3.10 -2.30
CA TYR A 54 -11.36 -2.92 -3.54
C TYR A 54 -11.97 -3.59 -4.77
N THR A 55 -12.96 -4.48 -4.61
CA THR A 55 -13.58 -5.25 -5.73
C THR A 55 -15.06 -4.98 -5.99
N ALA A 56 -15.75 -4.17 -5.17
CA ALA A 56 -17.17 -3.80 -5.31
C ALA A 56 -17.57 -2.72 -6.34
N GLY A 57 -16.66 -2.32 -7.24
CA GLY A 57 -16.96 -1.38 -8.34
C GLY A 57 -17.52 0.01 -8.04
N ALA A 58 -18.19 0.61 -9.04
CA ALA A 58 -18.56 2.03 -9.14
C ALA A 58 -19.51 2.58 -8.04
N LEU A 59 -19.95 1.76 -7.08
CA LEU A 59 -20.59 2.25 -5.85
C LEU A 59 -19.63 3.07 -4.96
N LYS A 60 -18.34 3.08 -5.30
CA LYS A 60 -17.25 3.61 -4.47
C LYS A 60 -16.89 5.07 -4.63
N PHE A 61 -17.33 5.76 -5.66
CA PHE A 61 -16.79 7.10 -5.90
C PHE A 61 -17.89 8.06 -6.31
N GLY A 62 -18.56 8.64 -5.30
CA GLY A 62 -18.91 10.06 -5.42
C GLY A 62 -17.61 10.86 -5.57
N GLU A 63 -17.68 12.14 -5.92
CA GLU A 63 -16.52 13.03 -6.20
C GLU A 63 -15.46 13.14 -5.07
N ALA A 64 -15.59 12.40 -3.97
CA ALA A 64 -14.68 12.30 -2.84
C ALA A 64 -14.42 10.80 -2.54
N GLY A 65 -13.26 10.25 -2.92
CA GLY A 65 -12.77 8.97 -2.38
C GLY A 65 -12.53 9.05 -0.87
N ASP A 66 -12.33 7.94 -0.16
CA ASP A 66 -12.22 7.98 1.31
C ASP A 66 -10.93 8.67 1.80
N PHE A 67 -9.87 8.67 0.99
CA PHE A 67 -8.61 9.40 1.22
C PHE A 67 -7.96 9.82 -0.10
N ILE A 68 -6.95 10.69 -0.03
CA ILE A 68 -6.19 11.21 -1.19
C ILE A 68 -4.79 10.61 -1.12
N THR A 69 -4.39 9.84 -2.15
CA THR A 69 -3.05 9.25 -2.29
C THR A 69 -2.06 10.22 -2.94
N ALA A 70 -0.76 9.94 -2.85
CA ALA A 70 0.27 10.79 -3.43
C ALA A 70 0.12 11.02 -4.96
N PRO A 71 -0.22 10.00 -5.78
CA PRO A 71 -0.47 10.19 -7.21
C PRO A 71 -1.67 11.08 -7.53
N GLU A 72 -2.74 11.03 -6.71
CA GLU A 72 -3.92 11.89 -6.89
C GLU A 72 -3.65 13.34 -6.45
N LEU A 73 -2.73 13.52 -5.51
CA LEU A 73 -2.38 14.83 -4.98
C LEU A 73 -1.60 15.69 -5.98
N SER A 74 -0.61 15.12 -6.68
CA SER A 74 0.25 15.90 -7.58
C SER A 74 0.91 15.08 -8.68
N PRO A 75 0.96 15.60 -9.93
CA PRO A 75 1.77 14.99 -10.98
C PRO A 75 3.28 15.02 -10.66
N LEU A 76 3.73 15.91 -9.77
CA LEU A 76 5.13 15.95 -9.35
C LEU A 76 5.58 14.63 -8.73
N PHE A 77 4.70 13.93 -8.02
CA PHE A 77 5.02 12.63 -7.43
C PHE A 77 5.36 11.60 -8.50
N GLY A 78 4.46 11.37 -9.47
CA GLY A 78 4.69 10.39 -10.53
C GLY A 78 5.88 10.72 -11.41
N ARG A 79 6.08 12.00 -11.76
CA ARG A 79 7.27 12.45 -12.50
C ARG A 79 8.58 12.16 -11.72
N THR A 80 8.55 12.32 -10.40
CA THR A 80 9.72 12.04 -9.55
C THR A 80 10.02 10.55 -9.46
N VAL A 81 8.99 9.71 -9.30
CA VAL A 81 9.14 8.24 -9.32
C VAL A 81 9.68 7.77 -10.68
N ALA A 82 9.21 8.33 -11.78
CA ALA A 82 9.70 8.02 -13.13
C ALA A 82 11.21 8.23 -13.29
N ARG A 83 11.78 9.27 -12.68
CA ARG A 83 13.24 9.49 -12.71
C ARG A 83 14.00 8.35 -12.05
N GLN A 84 13.54 7.88 -10.88
CA GLN A 84 14.15 6.72 -10.23
C GLN A 84 13.97 5.44 -11.06
N VAL A 85 12.79 5.26 -11.68
CA VAL A 85 12.49 4.11 -12.55
C VAL A 85 13.37 4.12 -13.81
N SER A 86 13.64 5.29 -14.39
CA SER A 86 14.57 5.45 -15.52
C SER A 86 15.98 4.95 -15.16
N GLU A 87 16.48 5.24 -13.96
CA GLU A 87 17.77 4.74 -13.48
C GLU A 87 17.80 3.21 -13.32
N ILE A 88 16.69 2.62 -12.88
CA ILE A 88 16.54 1.16 -12.79
C ILE A 88 16.62 0.55 -14.19
N MET A 89 15.78 1.03 -15.12
CA MET A 89 15.76 0.54 -16.50
C MET A 89 17.08 0.74 -17.25
N ALA A 90 17.87 1.77 -16.91
CA ALA A 90 19.20 1.97 -17.49
C ALA A 90 20.21 0.88 -17.11
N HIS A 91 19.94 0.10 -16.05
CA HIS A 91 20.79 -0.98 -15.56
C HIS A 91 20.06 -2.34 -15.52
N SER A 92 18.90 -2.44 -16.16
CA SER A 92 18.10 -3.66 -16.31
C SER A 92 17.42 -3.68 -17.69
N GLU A 93 16.41 -4.54 -17.87
CA GLU A 93 15.51 -4.45 -19.01
C GLU A 93 14.57 -3.25 -18.86
N SER A 94 14.05 -2.75 -19.98
CA SER A 94 13.18 -1.55 -20.04
C SER A 94 11.70 -1.91 -19.81
N HIS A 95 11.40 -2.68 -18.77
CA HIS A 95 10.03 -3.05 -18.41
C HIS A 95 9.65 -2.48 -17.05
N ILE A 96 8.38 -2.12 -16.92
CA ILE A 96 7.78 -1.66 -15.66
C ILE A 96 6.66 -2.61 -15.27
N LEU A 97 6.58 -2.97 -14.00
CA LEU A 97 5.45 -3.65 -13.39
C LEU A 97 4.94 -2.83 -12.20
N GLU A 98 3.74 -2.26 -12.32
CA GLU A 98 3.05 -1.56 -11.23
C GLU A 98 2.04 -2.50 -10.56
N LEU A 99 2.13 -2.63 -9.24
CA LEU A 99 1.17 -3.36 -8.42
C LEU A 99 0.10 -2.39 -7.95
N GLY A 100 -1.19 -2.70 -8.18
CA GLY A 100 -2.30 -1.90 -7.67
C GLY A 100 -2.26 -0.44 -8.14
N ALA A 101 -2.40 -0.19 -9.45
CA ALA A 101 -2.23 1.14 -10.05
C ALA A 101 -3.33 2.17 -9.71
N GLY A 102 -4.27 1.84 -8.82
CA GLY A 102 -5.36 2.73 -8.40
C GLY A 102 -6.15 3.26 -9.60
N SER A 103 -6.25 4.58 -9.74
CA SER A 103 -6.92 5.22 -10.88
C SER A 103 -6.15 5.14 -12.22
N GLY A 104 -4.88 4.75 -12.18
CA GLY A 104 -3.93 4.84 -13.31
C GLY A 104 -3.19 6.18 -13.39
N LYS A 105 -3.39 7.10 -12.43
CA LYS A 105 -2.76 8.42 -12.45
C LYS A 105 -1.22 8.34 -12.37
N LEU A 106 -0.70 7.45 -11.53
CA LEU A 106 0.75 7.23 -11.41
C LEU A 106 1.35 6.72 -12.73
N ALA A 107 0.72 5.74 -13.36
CA ALA A 107 1.12 5.25 -14.69
C ALA A 107 1.16 6.35 -15.75
N VAL A 108 0.13 7.21 -15.81
CA VAL A 108 0.09 8.33 -16.76
C VAL A 108 1.22 9.32 -16.50
N ASP A 109 1.43 9.72 -15.26
CA ASP A 109 2.48 10.68 -14.92
C ASP A 109 3.88 10.11 -15.17
N MET A 110 4.10 8.83 -14.85
CA MET A 110 5.38 8.17 -15.11
C MET A 110 5.66 8.02 -16.60
N LEU A 111 4.72 7.51 -17.40
CA LEU A 111 4.89 7.36 -18.84
C LEU A 111 5.12 8.71 -19.52
N THR A 112 4.44 9.78 -19.06
CA THR A 112 4.64 11.14 -19.58
C THR A 112 6.06 11.65 -19.31
N GLU A 113 6.57 11.50 -18.08
CA GLU A 113 7.94 11.92 -17.75
C GLU A 113 8.98 11.05 -18.47
N LEU A 114 8.79 9.73 -18.52
CA LEU A 114 9.70 8.82 -19.22
C LEU A 114 9.78 9.13 -20.72
N GLU A 115 8.68 9.56 -21.35
CA GLU A 115 8.69 10.08 -22.72
C GLU A 115 9.54 11.35 -22.86
N GLN A 116 9.40 12.30 -21.93
CA GLN A 116 10.20 13.54 -21.92
C GLN A 116 11.69 13.28 -21.72
N LEU A 117 12.04 12.27 -20.90
CA LEU A 117 13.41 11.85 -20.67
C LEU A 117 14.00 11.01 -21.82
N GLY A 118 13.18 10.60 -22.81
CA GLY A 118 13.61 9.71 -23.88
C GLY A 118 13.87 8.27 -23.40
N SER A 119 13.26 7.86 -22.29
CA SER A 119 13.46 6.58 -21.62
C SER A 119 12.14 5.79 -21.47
N LEU A 120 11.30 5.79 -22.51
CA LEU A 120 10.06 5.03 -22.51
C LEU A 120 10.33 3.52 -22.32
N PRO A 121 9.53 2.82 -21.50
CA PRO A 121 9.66 1.38 -21.34
C PRO A 121 9.15 0.66 -22.59
N ASP A 122 9.71 -0.51 -22.89
CA ASP A 122 9.20 -1.43 -23.90
C ASP A 122 7.82 -1.97 -23.51
N SER A 123 7.58 -2.20 -22.21
CA SER A 123 6.25 -2.52 -21.68
C SER A 123 6.01 -1.96 -20.29
N TYR A 124 4.76 -1.57 -20.05
CA TYR A 124 4.24 -1.16 -18.75
C TYR A 124 3.13 -2.12 -18.34
N SER A 125 3.42 -3.02 -17.41
CA SER A 125 2.47 -3.98 -16.89
C SER A 125 1.82 -3.45 -15.60
N ILE A 126 0.50 -3.65 -15.47
CA ILE A 126 -0.26 -3.35 -14.26
C ILE A 126 -0.84 -4.65 -13.74
N LEU A 127 -0.51 -5.05 -12.51
CA LEU A 127 -1.19 -6.13 -11.79
C LEU A 127 -2.36 -5.52 -11.00
N GLU A 128 -3.57 -5.71 -11.50
CA GLU A 128 -4.81 -5.14 -10.95
C GLU A 128 -5.88 -6.22 -10.81
N ILE A 129 -6.35 -6.43 -9.57
CA ILE A 129 -7.38 -7.42 -9.23
C ILE A 129 -8.80 -6.88 -9.42
N SER A 130 -8.96 -5.56 -9.45
CA SER A 130 -10.25 -4.88 -9.58
C SER A 130 -10.58 -4.62 -11.05
N ALA A 131 -11.64 -5.28 -11.55
CA ALA A 131 -12.10 -5.09 -12.92
C ALA A 131 -12.51 -3.63 -13.21
N ASP A 132 -13.11 -2.95 -12.21
CA ASP A 132 -13.52 -1.55 -12.36
C ASP A 132 -12.33 -0.58 -12.40
N LEU A 133 -11.29 -0.80 -11.57
CA LEU A 133 -10.07 0.00 -11.64
C LEU A 133 -9.35 -0.24 -12.97
N ARG A 134 -9.31 -1.49 -13.44
CA ARG A 134 -8.78 -1.82 -14.77
C ARG A 134 -9.47 -1.04 -15.88
N GLU A 135 -10.80 -0.97 -15.89
CA GLU A 135 -11.56 -0.18 -16.88
C GLU A 135 -11.26 1.32 -16.77
N ARG A 136 -11.19 1.87 -15.55
CA ARG A 136 -10.84 3.28 -15.30
C ARG A 136 -9.43 3.61 -15.78
N GLN A 137 -8.45 2.77 -15.46
CA GLN A 137 -7.06 2.89 -15.90
C GLN A 137 -6.97 2.87 -17.43
N GLN A 138 -7.64 1.91 -18.07
CA GLN A 138 -7.68 1.82 -19.55
C GLN A 138 -8.26 3.07 -20.19
N THR A 139 -9.36 3.60 -19.62
CA THR A 139 -10.01 4.82 -20.12
C THR A 139 -9.09 6.02 -19.97
N LEU A 140 -8.53 6.22 -18.77
CA LEU A 140 -7.63 7.33 -18.48
C LEU A 140 -6.38 7.31 -19.39
N ILE A 141 -5.73 6.15 -19.53
CA ILE A 141 -4.53 6.03 -20.37
C ILE A 141 -4.87 6.24 -21.84
N ARG A 142 -6.00 5.73 -22.33
CA ARG A 142 -6.44 5.94 -23.73
C ARG A 142 -6.74 7.40 -24.02
N GLU A 143 -7.32 8.12 -23.06
CA GLU A 143 -7.61 9.55 -23.19
C GLU A 143 -6.35 10.42 -23.10
N ARG A 144 -5.43 10.11 -22.18
CA ARG A 144 -4.26 10.96 -21.88
C ARG A 144 -3.04 10.63 -22.73
N LEU A 145 -2.83 9.36 -23.07
CA LEU A 145 -1.63 8.85 -23.76
C LEU A 145 -2.01 7.82 -24.85
N PRO A 146 -2.87 8.17 -25.82
CA PRO A 146 -3.35 7.24 -26.84
C PRO A 146 -2.22 6.59 -27.66
N HIS A 147 -1.12 7.31 -27.88
CA HIS A 147 0.06 6.81 -28.61
C HIS A 147 0.89 5.79 -27.82
N LEU A 148 0.74 5.74 -26.49
CA LEU A 148 1.43 4.78 -25.61
C LEU A 148 0.53 3.64 -25.13
N PHE A 149 -0.78 3.68 -25.41
CA PHE A 149 -1.74 2.70 -24.91
C PHE A 149 -1.32 1.24 -25.19
N ASN A 150 -0.75 0.97 -26.37
CA ASN A 150 -0.32 -0.38 -26.76
C ASN A 150 0.89 -0.91 -25.98
N ARG A 151 1.61 -0.05 -25.23
CA ARG A 151 2.69 -0.47 -24.33
C ARG A 151 2.17 -0.88 -22.96
N VAL A 152 0.90 -0.59 -22.64
CA VAL A 152 0.32 -0.87 -21.33
C VAL A 152 -0.45 -2.19 -21.35
N HIS A 153 -0.16 -3.06 -20.40
CA HIS A 153 -0.74 -4.40 -20.30
C HIS A 153 -1.29 -4.64 -18.89
N TRP A 154 -2.51 -5.14 -18.79
CA TRP A 154 -3.11 -5.52 -17.51
C TRP A 154 -2.95 -7.01 -17.29
N LEU A 155 -2.36 -7.39 -16.16
CA LEU A 155 -2.07 -8.75 -15.78
C LEU A 155 -3.09 -9.26 -14.76
N ASP A 156 -3.39 -10.55 -14.83
CA ASP A 156 -4.21 -11.25 -13.83
C ASP A 156 -3.37 -11.96 -12.76
N ALA A 157 -2.07 -12.17 -13.05
CA ALA A 157 -1.10 -12.80 -12.16
C ALA A 157 0.30 -12.23 -12.42
N LEU A 158 1.21 -12.43 -11.48
CA LEU A 158 2.63 -12.13 -11.70
C LEU A 158 3.17 -12.96 -12.87
N PRO A 159 4.05 -12.40 -13.72
CA PRO A 159 4.72 -13.19 -14.74
C PRO A 159 5.67 -14.21 -14.08
N GLU A 160 5.99 -15.31 -14.76
CA GLU A 160 6.93 -16.31 -14.23
C GLU A 160 8.34 -15.72 -14.04
N LYS A 161 8.72 -14.79 -14.92
CA LYS A 161 10.01 -14.10 -14.93
C LYS A 161 9.79 -12.64 -15.30
N PHE A 162 10.53 -11.76 -14.64
CA PHE A 162 10.50 -10.33 -14.90
C PHE A 162 11.89 -9.73 -14.74
N SER A 163 12.26 -8.82 -15.63
CA SER A 163 13.43 -7.96 -15.46
C SER A 163 13.01 -6.52 -15.72
N GLY A 164 13.41 -5.60 -14.86
CA GLY A 164 12.96 -4.21 -14.93
C GLY A 164 12.67 -3.58 -13.58
N ALA A 165 11.84 -2.54 -13.59
CA ALA A 165 11.38 -1.85 -12.39
C ALA A 165 10.01 -2.38 -11.92
N ILE A 166 9.90 -2.74 -10.65
CA ILE A 166 8.62 -3.06 -10.01
C ILE A 166 8.26 -1.91 -9.07
N ILE A 167 7.02 -1.44 -9.08
CA ILE A 167 6.56 -0.32 -8.27
C ILE A 167 5.28 -0.70 -7.55
N ALA A 168 5.19 -0.38 -6.27
CA ALA A 168 3.99 -0.50 -5.46
C ALA A 168 3.85 0.75 -4.59
N ASN A 169 2.78 1.52 -4.78
CA ASN A 169 2.47 2.69 -3.98
C ASN A 169 1.20 2.43 -3.19
N GLU A 170 1.27 2.45 -1.85
CA GLU A 170 0.12 2.23 -0.95
C GLU A 170 -0.60 0.91 -1.29
N VAL A 171 0.20 -0.17 -1.33
CA VAL A 171 -0.28 -1.54 -1.57
C VAL A 171 -0.06 -2.40 -0.33
N LEU A 172 1.02 -2.15 0.42
CA LEU A 172 1.42 -3.01 1.53
C LEU A 172 0.53 -2.76 2.77
N ASP A 173 0.06 -1.54 2.96
CA ASP A 173 -0.84 -1.13 4.05
C ASP A 173 -2.22 -1.80 4.02
N ALA A 174 -2.70 -2.11 2.81
CA ALA A 174 -3.99 -2.74 2.55
C ALA A 174 -3.92 -4.28 2.59
N LEU A 175 -2.71 -4.86 2.73
CA LEU A 175 -2.57 -6.30 2.82
C LEU A 175 -3.14 -6.84 4.16
N PRO A 176 -3.85 -7.97 4.15
CA PRO A 176 -4.47 -8.49 5.36
C PRO A 176 -3.45 -8.81 6.47
N VAL A 177 -3.70 -8.26 7.65
CA VAL A 177 -2.85 -8.44 8.84
C VAL A 177 -3.46 -9.38 9.87
N HIS A 178 -2.61 -10.13 10.56
CA HIS A 178 -2.99 -10.83 11.78
C HIS A 178 -2.84 -9.90 12.97
N LEU A 179 -3.79 -9.94 13.91
CA LEU A 179 -3.67 -9.23 15.19
C LEU A 179 -3.20 -10.21 16.25
N VAL A 180 -2.13 -9.86 16.95
CA VAL A 180 -1.53 -10.68 18.00
C VAL A 180 -1.61 -9.92 19.31
N HIS A 181 -1.90 -10.64 20.40
CA HIS A 181 -1.96 -10.12 21.76
C HIS A 181 -0.92 -10.84 22.64
N TRP A 182 -0.07 -10.06 23.30
CA TRP A 182 0.93 -10.53 24.25
C TRP A 182 0.48 -10.21 25.68
N GLN A 183 0.26 -11.24 26.51
CA GLN A 183 -0.24 -11.09 27.88
C GLN A 183 0.31 -12.19 28.81
N ASP A 184 1.00 -11.82 29.89
CA ASP A 184 1.46 -12.74 30.95
C ASP A 184 2.21 -13.97 30.40
N SER A 185 3.11 -13.75 29.43
CA SER A 185 3.85 -14.76 28.66
C SER A 185 3.04 -15.60 27.66
N ALA A 186 1.71 -15.44 27.59
CA ALA A 186 0.90 -16.03 26.54
C ALA A 186 0.88 -15.13 25.31
N ILE A 187 0.92 -15.76 24.13
CA ILE A 187 0.75 -15.09 22.84
C ILE A 187 -0.48 -15.70 22.16
N THR A 188 -1.49 -14.87 21.92
CA THR A 188 -2.75 -15.27 21.29
C THR A 188 -3.00 -14.49 20.00
N GLU A 189 -3.77 -15.08 19.09
CA GLU A 189 -4.28 -14.39 17.93
C GLU A 189 -5.64 -13.77 18.27
N ARG A 190 -5.80 -12.47 18.00
CA ARG A 190 -7.08 -11.78 18.04
C ARG A 190 -7.75 -11.88 16.66
N GLY A 191 -8.84 -12.63 16.61
CA GLY A 191 -9.67 -12.78 15.43
C GLY A 191 -11.10 -12.29 15.65
N VAL A 192 -11.98 -12.72 14.74
CA VAL A 192 -13.37 -12.27 14.67
C VAL A 192 -14.32 -13.44 14.88
N ALA A 193 -15.26 -13.27 15.81
CA ALA A 193 -16.32 -14.21 16.11
C ALA A 193 -17.69 -13.52 16.01
N LEU A 194 -18.77 -14.26 16.32
CA LEU A 194 -20.13 -13.73 16.37
C LEU A 194 -20.68 -13.76 17.80
N SER A 195 -21.30 -12.64 18.21
CA SER A 195 -22.15 -12.55 19.41
C SER A 195 -23.45 -11.86 19.04
N ASP A 196 -24.59 -12.51 19.25
CA ASP A 196 -25.92 -11.99 18.89
C ASP A 196 -26.00 -11.40 17.46
N SER A 197 -25.34 -12.07 16.50
CA SER A 197 -25.20 -11.66 15.07
C SER A 197 -24.26 -10.49 14.76
N ASN A 198 -23.63 -9.90 15.79
CA ASN A 198 -22.61 -8.85 15.64
C ASN A 198 -21.21 -9.47 15.60
N PHE A 199 -20.32 -8.84 14.82
CA PHE A 199 -18.90 -9.16 14.85
C PHE A 199 -18.29 -8.71 16.18
N VAL A 200 -17.51 -9.58 16.80
CA VAL A 200 -16.81 -9.30 18.06
C VAL A 200 -15.38 -9.79 18.00
N TRP A 201 -14.49 -9.09 18.68
CA TRP A 201 -13.14 -9.55 18.90
C TRP A 201 -13.15 -10.80 19.79
N GLN A 202 -12.40 -11.82 19.39
CA GLN A 202 -12.17 -13.02 20.20
C GLN A 202 -10.74 -13.51 20.02
N GLU A 203 -10.09 -13.84 21.13
CA GLU A 203 -8.73 -14.35 21.16
C GLU A 203 -8.70 -15.88 21.17
N ARG A 204 -7.76 -16.47 20.43
CA ARG A 204 -7.49 -17.91 20.41
C ARG A 204 -5.98 -18.16 20.43
N ALA A 205 -5.58 -19.38 20.81
CA ALA A 205 -4.18 -19.78 20.65
C ALA A 205 -3.78 -19.74 19.17
N ILE A 206 -2.58 -19.24 18.89
CA ILE A 206 -2.05 -19.19 17.52
C ILE A 206 -1.84 -20.63 17.01
N SER A 207 -2.54 -21.01 15.94
CA SER A 207 -2.35 -22.30 15.28
C SER A 207 -1.39 -22.24 14.07
N ASP A 208 -1.24 -21.06 13.46
CA ASP A 208 -0.30 -20.86 12.35
C ASP A 208 1.14 -20.75 12.90
N LEU A 209 2.00 -21.70 12.50
CA LEU A 209 3.38 -21.76 12.98
C LEU A 209 4.22 -20.55 12.53
N ASN A 210 3.96 -20.02 11.33
CA ASN A 210 4.69 -18.85 10.83
C ASN A 210 4.32 -17.60 11.63
N LEU A 211 3.03 -17.47 11.98
CA LEU A 211 2.57 -16.39 12.84
C LEU A 211 3.18 -16.50 14.24
N LEU A 212 3.18 -17.70 14.82
CA LEU A 212 3.73 -17.94 16.14
C LEU A 212 5.23 -17.65 16.19
N GLU A 213 6.00 -18.12 15.20
CA GLU A 213 7.43 -17.86 15.12
C GLU A 213 7.73 -16.35 14.99
N ALA A 214 6.97 -15.64 14.15
CA ALA A 214 7.08 -14.19 14.01
C ALA A 214 6.78 -13.48 15.34
N ALA A 215 5.69 -13.87 16.00
CA ALA A 215 5.25 -13.25 17.24
C ALA A 215 6.22 -13.48 18.42
N GLN A 216 6.88 -14.64 18.47
CA GLN A 216 7.86 -14.97 19.52
C GLN A 216 9.15 -14.15 19.44
N LYS A 217 9.49 -13.62 18.26
CA LYS A 217 10.66 -12.75 18.06
C LYS A 217 10.42 -11.31 18.55
N ILE A 218 9.15 -10.93 18.75
CA ILE A 218 8.75 -9.58 19.16
C ILE A 218 8.73 -9.48 20.69
N ILE A 219 9.40 -8.47 21.23
CA ILE A 219 9.45 -8.19 22.67
C ILE A 219 8.70 -6.89 22.94
N VAL A 220 7.55 -7.01 23.61
CA VAL A 220 6.65 -5.90 23.94
C VAL A 220 6.16 -6.01 25.39
N PRO A 221 5.66 -4.93 26.01
CA PRO A 221 5.00 -4.99 27.32
C PRO A 221 3.78 -5.93 27.35
N ASP A 222 3.34 -6.32 28.54
CA ASP A 222 2.08 -7.06 28.71
C ASP A 222 0.86 -6.20 28.32
N GLY A 223 -0.18 -6.85 27.80
CA GLY A 223 -1.40 -6.21 27.34
C GLY A 223 -1.25 -5.51 25.98
N TYR A 224 -0.24 -5.91 25.19
CA TYR A 224 0.10 -5.26 23.92
C TYR A 224 -0.58 -5.97 22.76
N VAL A 225 -1.17 -5.20 21.85
CA VAL A 225 -1.80 -5.70 20.63
C VAL A 225 -1.15 -5.04 19.42
N SER A 226 -0.79 -5.84 18.42
CA SER A 226 -0.19 -5.33 17.18
C SER A 226 -0.46 -6.22 15.99
N GLU A 227 -0.14 -5.69 14.82
CA GLU A 227 -0.22 -6.35 13.54
C GLU A 227 1.04 -7.17 13.20
N ILE A 228 0.85 -8.29 12.53
CA ILE A 228 1.87 -9.03 11.77
C ILE A 228 1.29 -9.31 10.37
N CYS A 229 1.97 -8.85 9.33
CA CYS A 229 1.50 -8.97 7.94
C CYS A 229 2.18 -10.14 7.20
N LEU A 230 1.69 -11.36 7.41
CA LEU A 230 2.19 -12.53 6.68
C LEU A 230 1.94 -12.43 5.16
N ALA A 231 0.88 -11.73 4.75
CA ALA A 231 0.56 -11.48 3.34
C ALA A 231 1.66 -10.65 2.65
N ALA A 232 2.24 -9.65 3.33
CA ALA A 232 3.36 -8.88 2.80
C ALA A 232 4.59 -9.76 2.58
N ARG A 233 4.92 -10.65 3.52
CA ARG A 233 6.01 -11.63 3.33
C ARG A 233 5.77 -12.54 2.13
N GLY A 234 4.54 -13.00 1.94
CA GLY A 234 4.15 -13.80 0.77
C GLY A 234 4.33 -13.04 -0.55
N LEU A 235 3.92 -11.78 -0.58
CA LEU A 235 4.08 -10.91 -1.74
C LEU A 235 5.56 -10.68 -2.07
N ILE A 236 6.37 -10.27 -1.09
CA ILE A 236 7.81 -10.02 -1.28
C ILE A 236 8.52 -11.28 -1.80
N ASN A 237 8.24 -12.45 -1.21
CA ASN A 237 8.79 -13.72 -1.71
C ASN A 237 8.39 -14.02 -3.17
N SER A 238 7.13 -13.79 -3.52
CA SER A 238 6.65 -14.04 -4.89
C SER A 238 7.32 -13.11 -5.90
N LEU A 239 7.47 -11.83 -5.54
CA LEU A 239 8.15 -10.85 -6.38
C LEU A 239 9.66 -11.15 -6.48
N ALA A 240 10.30 -11.59 -5.40
CA ALA A 240 11.71 -11.98 -5.39
C ALA A 240 11.99 -13.20 -6.29
N GLN A 241 11.06 -14.16 -6.33
CA GLN A 241 11.15 -15.33 -7.23
C GLN A 241 10.96 -14.93 -8.70
N CYS A 242 10.02 -14.03 -8.97
CA CYS A 242 9.71 -13.51 -10.29
C CYS A 242 10.84 -12.65 -10.89
N LEU A 243 11.43 -11.76 -10.08
CA LEU A 243 12.47 -10.84 -10.53
C LEU A 243 13.75 -11.62 -10.89
N GLU A 244 14.30 -11.44 -12.10
CA GLU A 244 15.59 -11.97 -12.52
C GLU A 244 16.68 -10.89 -12.43
N GLN A 245 16.36 -9.66 -12.86
CA GLN A 245 17.27 -8.52 -12.79
C GLN A 245 16.49 -7.20 -12.65
N GLY A 246 16.89 -6.33 -11.74
CA GLY A 246 16.30 -5.00 -11.58
C GLY A 246 16.07 -4.63 -10.12
N ALA A 247 15.11 -3.74 -9.89
CA ALA A 247 14.77 -3.29 -8.54
C ALA A 247 13.27 -3.03 -8.38
N MET A 248 12.81 -3.14 -7.14
CA MET A 248 11.45 -2.90 -6.69
C MET A 248 11.42 -1.70 -5.75
N LEU A 249 10.47 -0.81 -5.95
CA LEU A 249 10.21 0.36 -5.11
C LEU A 249 8.86 0.20 -4.41
N PHE A 250 8.88 0.16 -3.08
CA PHE A 250 7.66 0.20 -2.27
C PHE A 250 7.59 1.55 -1.57
N ILE A 251 6.46 2.25 -1.76
CA ILE A 251 6.19 3.57 -1.19
C ILE A 251 4.93 3.43 -0.35
N ASP A 252 5.07 3.58 0.96
CA ASP A 252 3.97 3.35 1.89
C ASP A 252 4.22 4.04 3.24
N TYR A 253 3.20 4.18 4.06
CA TYR A 253 3.35 4.72 5.42
C TYR A 253 3.67 3.63 6.43
N GLY A 254 4.71 3.87 7.22
CA GLY A 254 5.21 2.85 8.11
C GLY A 254 6.51 3.21 8.82
N LEU A 255 7.02 2.21 9.53
CA LEU A 255 8.07 2.34 10.54
C LEU A 255 9.03 1.15 10.47
N GLY A 256 10.26 1.31 10.97
CA GLY A 256 11.12 0.17 11.30
C GLY A 256 10.60 -0.55 12.55
N ALA A 257 10.94 -1.83 12.75
CA ALA A 257 10.38 -2.69 13.79
C ALA A 257 10.46 -2.09 15.20
N ARG A 258 11.55 -1.39 15.52
CA ARG A 258 11.71 -0.73 16.83
C ARG A 258 10.67 0.36 17.10
N GLU A 259 10.30 1.13 16.09
CA GLU A 259 9.29 2.19 16.17
C GLU A 259 7.88 1.63 16.00
N PHE A 260 7.74 0.58 15.18
CA PHE A 260 6.50 -0.16 14.97
C PHE A 260 6.04 -0.85 16.26
N TYR A 261 6.93 -1.54 16.97
CA TYR A 261 6.65 -2.23 18.23
C TYR A 261 7.07 -1.39 19.47
N HIS A 262 7.09 -0.06 19.35
CA HIS A 262 7.46 0.80 20.46
C HIS A 262 6.50 0.62 21.66
N PRO A 263 6.96 0.57 22.92
CA PRO A 263 6.10 0.30 24.09
C PRO A 263 4.87 1.19 24.25
N GLN A 264 4.89 2.41 23.70
CA GLN A 264 3.75 3.34 23.74
C GLN A 264 2.69 3.07 22.65
N ARG A 265 2.96 2.19 21.69
CA ARG A 265 2.06 1.81 20.60
C ARG A 265 1.32 0.50 20.88
N ASN A 266 0.82 0.37 22.10
CA ASN A 266 0.25 -0.89 22.60
C ASN A 266 -1.10 -1.30 22.00
N ASN A 267 -1.67 -0.51 21.08
CA ASN A 267 -2.86 -0.85 20.30
C ASN A 267 -2.56 -0.89 18.78
N GLY A 268 -1.30 -1.05 18.40
CA GLY A 268 -0.90 -1.21 17.00
C GLY A 268 -1.12 0.05 16.15
N THR A 269 -1.46 -0.18 14.88
CA THR A 269 -1.60 0.84 13.83
C THR A 269 -2.84 0.68 12.97
N LEU A 270 -3.67 -0.34 13.23
CA LEU A 270 -4.91 -0.58 12.51
C LEU A 270 -5.79 0.67 12.48
N MET A 271 -6.19 1.09 11.29
CA MET A 271 -7.04 2.26 11.07
C MET A 271 -8.05 1.96 9.98
N CYS A 272 -9.26 2.50 10.14
CA CYS A 272 -10.32 2.44 9.14
C CYS A 272 -10.57 3.84 8.61
N HIS A 273 -10.80 3.94 7.30
CA HIS A 273 -11.10 5.21 6.64
C HIS A 273 -12.44 5.14 5.92
N TYR A 274 -13.33 6.05 6.29
CA TYR A 274 -14.65 6.16 5.69
C TYR A 274 -15.02 7.63 5.48
N ARG A 275 -15.17 8.03 4.22
CA ARG A 275 -15.53 9.38 3.76
C ARG A 275 -14.71 10.47 4.46
N HIS A 276 -13.38 10.35 4.40
CA HIS A 276 -12.42 11.26 5.03
C HIS A 276 -12.40 11.26 6.57
N HIS A 277 -13.04 10.28 7.21
CA HIS A 277 -12.97 10.10 8.66
C HIS A 277 -12.13 8.86 9.00
N ALA A 278 -11.13 9.04 9.85
CA ALA A 278 -10.35 7.94 10.43
C ALA A 278 -10.99 7.47 11.74
N HIS A 279 -11.12 6.15 11.93
CA HIS A 279 -11.60 5.52 13.17
C HIS A 279 -11.06 4.10 13.32
N ASP A 280 -11.31 3.46 14.46
CA ASP A 280 -10.69 2.20 14.90
C ASP A 280 -11.64 0.98 14.87
N ASP A 281 -12.81 1.11 14.21
CA ASP A 281 -13.84 0.07 14.15
C ASP A 281 -13.87 -0.62 12.77
N PRO A 282 -13.20 -1.77 12.59
CA PRO A 282 -13.20 -2.50 11.33
C PRO A 282 -14.53 -3.20 11.03
N PHE A 283 -15.46 -3.26 12.00
CA PHE A 283 -16.78 -3.86 11.85
C PHE A 283 -17.84 -2.84 11.37
N PHE A 284 -17.49 -1.56 11.29
CA PHE A 284 -18.35 -0.52 10.75
C PHE A 284 -18.49 -0.68 9.23
N LEU A 285 -19.72 -0.94 8.77
CA LEU A 285 -20.08 -1.03 7.36
C LEU A 285 -19.06 -1.78 6.46
N PRO A 286 -18.79 -3.07 6.72
CA PRO A 286 -17.81 -3.84 5.96
C PRO A 286 -18.05 -3.74 4.46
N GLY A 287 -16.98 -3.52 3.69
CA GLY A 287 -17.01 -3.35 2.23
C GLY A 287 -17.29 -1.92 1.76
N LEU A 288 -17.58 -0.98 2.68
CA LEU A 288 -17.77 0.45 2.37
C LEU A 288 -16.69 1.36 2.97
N GLN A 289 -15.78 0.82 3.76
CA GLN A 289 -14.65 1.54 4.33
C GLN A 289 -13.37 0.80 4.00
N ASP A 290 -12.28 1.55 3.95
CA ASP A 290 -10.96 0.98 3.90
C ASP A 290 -10.50 0.54 5.29
N ILE A 291 -9.62 -0.45 5.34
CA ILE A 291 -8.98 -0.97 6.54
C ILE A 291 -7.51 -1.09 6.21
N THR A 292 -6.65 -0.44 6.99
CA THR A 292 -5.21 -0.43 6.74
C THR A 292 -4.42 -0.62 8.03
N ALA A 293 -3.19 -1.07 7.89
CA ALA A 293 -2.19 -1.08 8.94
C ALA A 293 -0.91 -0.43 8.42
N HIS A 294 -0.11 0.17 9.30
CA HIS A 294 1.18 0.68 8.88
C HIS A 294 2.09 -0.46 8.43
N VAL A 295 3.04 -0.16 7.56
CA VAL A 295 4.05 -1.12 7.11
C VAL A 295 5.17 -1.25 8.13
N ASN A 296 5.53 -2.48 8.49
CA ASN A 296 6.78 -2.78 9.18
C ASN A 296 7.91 -2.97 8.14
N PHE A 297 8.68 -1.92 7.88
CA PHE A 297 9.71 -1.94 6.83
C PHE A 297 10.91 -2.84 7.18
N THR A 298 11.14 -3.15 8.46
CA THR A 298 12.15 -4.15 8.84
C THR A 298 11.74 -5.52 8.31
N ASP A 299 10.47 -5.89 8.49
CA ASP A 299 9.94 -7.17 8.02
C ASP A 299 10.01 -7.28 6.49
N ILE A 300 9.72 -6.19 5.77
CA ILE A 300 9.88 -6.13 4.31
C ILE A 300 11.34 -6.33 3.88
N ALA A 301 12.28 -5.68 4.56
CA ALA A 301 13.70 -5.78 4.25
C ALA A 301 14.25 -7.17 4.54
N GLU A 302 14.00 -7.71 5.74
CA GLU A 302 14.42 -9.05 6.15
C GLU A 302 13.84 -10.12 5.22
N CYS A 303 12.54 -10.05 4.92
CA CYS A 303 11.91 -10.98 3.98
C CYS A 303 12.52 -10.90 2.58
N GLY A 304 12.87 -9.70 2.10
CA GLY A 304 13.55 -9.53 0.82
C GLY A 304 14.94 -10.16 0.82
N ILE A 305 15.73 -9.91 1.86
CA ILE A 305 17.09 -10.45 2.02
C ILE A 305 17.07 -11.97 2.10
N ASP A 306 16.16 -12.54 2.90
CA ASP A 306 15.98 -13.99 3.02
C ASP A 306 15.57 -14.64 1.69
N ALA A 307 14.86 -13.88 0.83
CA ALA A 307 14.49 -14.29 -0.53
C ALA A 307 15.59 -14.05 -1.59
N GLY A 308 16.78 -13.61 -1.18
CA GLY A 308 17.93 -13.37 -2.06
C GLY A 308 17.92 -12.02 -2.80
N LEU A 309 17.15 -11.05 -2.30
CA LEU A 309 17.24 -9.66 -2.74
C LEU A 309 18.29 -8.90 -1.92
N GLU A 310 18.71 -7.76 -2.41
CA GLU A 310 19.61 -6.84 -1.73
C GLU A 310 18.85 -5.56 -1.32
N LEU A 311 19.07 -5.07 -0.10
CA LEU A 311 18.51 -3.79 0.34
C LEU A 311 19.27 -2.64 -0.33
N MET A 312 18.69 -2.07 -1.37
CA MET A 312 19.29 -0.97 -2.13
C MET A 312 19.18 0.38 -1.40
N GLY A 313 18.13 0.55 -0.58
CA GLY A 313 17.96 1.75 0.22
C GLY A 313 16.64 1.80 0.97
N TYR A 314 16.61 2.59 2.04
CA TYR A 314 15.41 2.92 2.81
C TYR A 314 15.51 4.36 3.29
N THR A 315 14.47 5.17 3.08
CA THR A 315 14.44 6.59 3.46
C THR A 315 13.01 7.10 3.62
N SER A 316 12.82 8.33 4.11
CA SER A 316 11.49 8.97 4.11
C SER A 316 11.10 9.46 2.71
N GLN A 317 9.79 9.59 2.46
CA GLN A 317 9.26 10.09 1.20
C GLN A 317 9.85 11.46 0.85
N ALA A 318 9.97 12.37 1.82
CA ALA A 318 10.54 13.70 1.58
C ALA A 318 11.95 13.62 1.00
N PHE A 319 12.82 12.83 1.63
CA PHE A 319 14.19 12.65 1.13
C PHE A 319 14.22 11.97 -0.22
N PHE A 320 13.42 10.93 -0.43
CA PHE A 320 13.32 10.25 -1.72
C PHE A 320 12.94 11.23 -2.84
N LEU A 321 11.87 12.00 -2.64
CA LEU A 321 11.39 12.94 -3.64
C LEU A 321 12.38 14.08 -3.93
N ILE A 322 13.01 14.62 -2.89
CA ILE A 322 14.03 15.67 -3.02
C ILE A 322 15.25 15.12 -3.78
N ASN A 323 15.71 13.93 -3.43
CA ASN A 323 16.88 13.31 -4.07
C ASN A 323 16.62 13.00 -5.56
N CYS A 324 15.40 12.59 -5.91
CA CYS A 324 14.96 12.38 -7.30
C CYS A 324 14.61 13.68 -8.05
N GLY A 325 14.79 14.84 -7.41
CA GLY A 325 14.71 16.16 -8.04
C GLY A 325 13.30 16.70 -8.22
N ILE A 326 12.39 16.46 -7.27
CA ILE A 326 11.05 17.05 -7.28
C ILE A 326 11.08 18.59 -7.31
N THR A 327 12.10 19.21 -6.71
CA THR A 327 12.31 20.66 -6.74
C THR A 327 12.70 21.18 -8.12
N GLU A 328 13.37 20.36 -8.91
CA GLU A 328 13.74 20.65 -10.31
C GLU A 328 12.50 20.56 -11.18
N LEU A 329 11.66 19.55 -10.97
CA LEU A 329 10.39 19.37 -11.68
C LEU A 329 9.42 20.54 -11.46
N LEU A 330 9.43 21.14 -10.26
CA LEU A 330 8.63 22.34 -10.00
C LEU A 330 9.09 23.54 -10.86
N LYS A 331 10.39 23.64 -11.20
CA LYS A 331 10.94 24.75 -11.99
C LYS A 331 10.46 24.75 -13.44
N ASP A 332 9.91 23.63 -13.94
CA ASP A 332 9.27 23.56 -15.25
C ASP A 332 8.03 24.46 -15.34
N THR A 333 7.44 24.82 -14.20
CA THR A 333 6.35 25.78 -14.10
C THR A 333 6.89 27.12 -13.61
N SER A 334 6.79 28.18 -14.43
CA SER A 334 7.28 29.50 -14.05
C SER A 334 6.52 30.03 -12.80
N PRO A 335 7.23 30.55 -11.78
CA PRO A 335 6.62 31.25 -10.65
C PRO A 335 5.80 32.49 -11.04
N GLU A 336 6.01 33.03 -12.25
CA GLU A 336 5.23 34.15 -12.78
C GLU A 336 3.83 33.71 -13.20
N ASN A 337 3.66 32.43 -13.56
CA ASN A 337 2.36 31.81 -13.76
C ASN A 337 1.81 31.34 -12.43
N LEU A 338 1.33 32.29 -11.63
CA LEU A 338 0.80 32.05 -10.28
C LEU A 338 -0.33 31.01 -10.25
N ARG A 339 -1.17 30.96 -11.28
CA ARG A 339 -2.27 29.99 -11.41
C ARG A 339 -1.74 28.56 -11.47
N ASP A 340 -0.71 28.37 -12.30
CA ASP A 340 0.09 27.16 -12.48
C ASP A 340 0.78 26.71 -11.18
N TYR A 341 1.54 27.66 -10.64
CA TYR A 341 2.60 27.41 -9.67
C TYR A 341 2.10 27.24 -8.24
N PHE A 342 1.13 28.06 -7.79
CA PHE A 342 0.67 28.00 -6.39
C PHE A 342 0.10 26.63 -5.99
N PRO A 343 -0.77 25.99 -6.79
CA PRO A 343 -1.25 24.64 -6.48
C PRO A 343 -0.12 23.62 -6.36
N LEU A 344 0.82 23.61 -7.33
CA LEU A 344 1.96 22.69 -7.33
C LEU A 344 2.88 22.88 -6.13
N SER A 345 3.13 24.13 -5.73
CA SER A 345 3.92 24.46 -4.54
C SER A 345 3.26 23.95 -3.25
N GLY A 346 1.94 24.14 -3.09
CA GLY A 346 1.19 23.62 -1.95
C GLY A 346 1.15 22.08 -1.92
N GLN A 347 1.05 21.45 -3.09
CA GLN A 347 1.13 20.00 -3.22
C GLN A 347 2.53 19.45 -2.88
N LEU A 348 3.60 20.11 -3.35
CA LEU A 348 4.97 19.78 -2.97
C LEU A 348 5.16 19.85 -1.45
N GLN A 349 4.63 20.90 -0.82
CA GLN A 349 4.67 21.04 0.64
C GLN A 349 3.99 19.83 1.32
N LYS A 350 2.80 19.43 0.88
CA LYS A 350 2.12 18.25 1.43
C LYS A 350 2.90 16.95 1.26
N LEU A 351 3.53 16.77 0.10
CA LEU A 351 4.35 15.58 -0.21
C LEU A 351 5.64 15.48 0.60
N THR A 352 6.22 16.62 1.02
CA THR A 352 7.57 16.68 1.61
C THR A 352 7.62 17.17 3.06
N SER A 353 6.56 17.80 3.57
CA SER A 353 6.49 18.28 4.95
C SER A 353 6.44 17.10 5.93
N PRO A 354 7.28 17.10 6.99
CA PRO A 354 7.19 16.11 8.07
C PRO A 354 5.86 16.11 8.81
N ALA A 355 5.11 17.23 8.78
CA ALA A 355 3.79 17.34 9.39
C ALA A 355 2.66 16.76 8.51
N GLU A 356 2.99 16.34 7.28
CA GLU A 356 2.07 15.78 6.29
C GLU A 356 2.58 14.39 5.89
N MET A 357 2.84 14.15 4.60
CA MET A 357 3.27 12.84 4.10
C MET A 357 4.79 12.61 4.21
N GLY A 358 5.57 13.68 4.33
CA GLY A 358 7.01 13.64 4.06
C GLY A 358 7.84 12.73 4.98
N GLU A 359 7.43 12.61 6.25
CA GLU A 359 8.12 11.76 7.23
C GLU A 359 7.40 10.43 7.46
N LEU A 360 6.07 10.43 7.54
CA LEU A 360 5.30 9.22 7.80
C LEU A 360 5.46 8.18 6.68
N PHE A 361 5.39 8.64 5.42
CA PHE A 361 5.65 7.79 4.27
C PHE A 361 7.15 7.51 4.14
N LYS A 362 7.46 6.27 3.79
CA LYS A 362 8.81 5.79 3.54
C LYS A 362 8.88 5.19 2.14
N VAL A 363 10.10 5.11 1.64
CA VAL A 363 10.42 4.40 0.42
C VAL A 363 11.49 3.38 0.75
N ILE A 364 11.26 2.12 0.38
CA ILE A 364 12.25 1.05 0.42
C ILE A 364 12.49 0.53 -0.99
N ALA A 365 13.76 0.27 -1.30
CA ALA A 365 14.17 -0.36 -2.55
C ALA A 365 14.87 -1.68 -2.27
N LEU A 366 14.41 -2.73 -2.96
CA LEU A 366 15.03 -4.06 -2.97
C LEU A 366 15.49 -4.39 -4.39
N GLY A 367 16.67 -4.95 -4.55
CA GLY A 367 17.29 -5.22 -5.86
C GLY A 367 17.64 -6.68 -6.05
N LYS A 368 17.71 -7.13 -7.31
CA LYS A 368 18.25 -8.44 -7.67
C LYS A 368 19.15 -8.30 -8.88
N ASN A 369 20.38 -8.83 -8.79
CA ASN A 369 21.37 -8.74 -9.87
C ASN A 369 21.53 -7.31 -10.42
N PHE A 370 21.43 -6.31 -9.54
CA PHE A 370 21.36 -4.90 -9.91
C PHE A 370 22.53 -4.13 -9.31
N ASN A 371 23.37 -3.55 -10.17
CA ASN A 371 24.59 -2.83 -9.77
C ASN A 371 24.48 -1.30 -10.00
N GLY A 372 23.29 -0.81 -10.38
CA GLY A 372 23.04 0.61 -10.58
C GLY A 372 22.96 1.37 -9.26
N THR A 373 23.23 2.67 -9.31
CA THR A 373 22.97 3.57 -8.18
C THR A 373 21.54 4.08 -8.25
N LEU A 374 20.83 4.08 -7.13
CA LEU A 374 19.49 4.66 -7.01
C LEU A 374 19.59 6.05 -6.34
N SER A 375 19.45 7.12 -7.12
CA SER A 375 19.67 8.49 -6.65
C SER A 375 18.73 8.89 -5.52
N GLY A 376 17.50 8.36 -5.50
CA GLY A 376 16.50 8.58 -4.45
C GLY A 376 16.99 8.26 -3.04
N PHE A 377 18.03 7.44 -2.89
CA PHE A 377 18.61 7.03 -1.62
C PHE A 377 19.98 7.65 -1.32
N ALA A 378 20.44 8.60 -2.15
CA ALA A 378 21.77 9.21 -2.03
C ALA A 378 21.98 9.99 -0.72
N ARG A 379 20.90 10.52 -0.11
CA ARG A 379 20.94 11.26 1.16
C ARG A 379 19.75 10.89 2.03
N GLY A 380 19.91 11.05 3.34
CA GLY A 380 18.83 10.79 4.31
C GLY A 380 18.57 9.30 4.57
N GLY A 381 19.50 8.41 4.18
CA GLY A 381 19.36 6.97 4.36
C GLY A 381 19.05 6.56 5.81
N LEU A 382 18.00 5.77 5.96
CA LEU A 382 17.48 5.26 7.22
C LEU A 382 17.70 3.76 7.38
N SER A 383 18.41 3.08 6.46
CA SER A 383 18.59 1.61 6.50
C SER A 383 19.14 1.06 7.82
N ARG A 384 19.89 1.87 8.58
CA ARG A 384 20.40 1.52 9.93
C ARG A 384 19.31 1.45 11.02
N LEU A 385 18.10 1.90 10.72
CA LEU A 385 16.93 1.90 11.61
C LEU A 385 16.00 0.72 11.33
N LEU A 386 16.28 -0.07 10.30
CA LEU A 386 15.60 -1.32 10.02
C LEU A 386 16.11 -2.41 10.97
#